data_AF-A0A498KPL1-F1
#
_entry.id   AF-A0A498KPL1-F1
#
_cell.length_a   1.000
_cell.length_b   1.000
_cell.length_c   1.000
_cell.angle_alpha   90.00
_cell.angle_beta   90.00
_cell.angle_gamma   90.00
#
_symmetry.space_group_name_H-M   'P 1'
#
loop_
_entity.id
_entity.type
_entity.pdbx_description
1 polymer ?
#
loop_
_entity_poly.entity_id
_entity_poly.type
_entity_poly.pdbx_seq_one_letter_code
_entity_poly.pdbx_strand_id
1 'polypeptide(L)'
;MHWHISFMKFFLTKRLDAYLEFQAANPDLLKSYCLVHEDSITKMRLISLMDLGSDESGRIPYGAIRDTLHINVDEVELWVVKALIAKLMDCKMDQMNQMVIVSLVCVSRCTERVFGEEQWLTLRTKLATWRGNIANVISTIRANRMADDGSQAVHLTDLWEENSLRLEIVMEHFPAQKQNAAM
;
A
#
# COMPACT_ATOMS: atom_id res chain seq x y z
N MET A 1 12.53 14.18 23.50
CA MET A 1 12.55 13.52 22.16
C MET A 1 11.32 12.65 21.87
N HIS A 2 10.63 12.07 22.88
CA HIS A 2 9.43 11.24 22.67
C HIS A 2 8.23 11.95 21.98
N TRP A 3 8.07 13.26 22.21
CA TRP A 3 6.92 14.03 21.70
C TRP A 3 6.89 14.22 20.18
N HIS A 4 8.05 14.31 19.52
CA HIS A 4 8.10 14.43 18.05
C HIS A 4 7.61 13.16 17.34
N ILE A 5 7.93 11.99 17.89
CA ILE A 5 7.46 10.71 17.34
C ILE A 5 5.95 10.60 17.50
N SER A 6 5.39 11.01 18.63
CA SER A 6 3.94 11.06 18.84
C SER A 6 3.25 12.01 17.86
N PHE A 7 3.87 13.16 17.56
CA PHE A 7 3.34 14.11 16.58
C PHE A 7 3.38 13.55 15.15
N MET A 8 4.46 12.87 14.74
CA MET A 8 4.47 12.21 13.43
C MET A 8 3.48 11.04 13.36
N LYS A 9 3.32 10.26 14.43
CA LYS A 9 2.28 9.22 14.51
C LYS A 9 0.89 9.82 14.37
N PHE A 10 0.66 11.02 14.92
CA PHE A 10 -0.59 11.75 14.76
C PHE A 10 -0.84 12.11 13.29
N PHE A 11 0.15 12.66 12.58
CA PHE A 11 0.07 12.92 11.13
C PHE A 11 -0.23 11.67 10.30
N LEU A 12 0.32 10.53 10.72
CA LEU A 12 0.15 9.25 10.00
C LEU A 12 -1.22 8.63 10.25
N THR A 13 -1.79 8.77 11.45
CA THR A 13 -3.00 8.04 11.87
C THR A 13 -4.28 8.86 11.90
N LYS A 14 -4.20 10.20 11.93
CA LYS A 14 -5.35 11.09 12.08
C LYS A 14 -5.59 11.93 10.83
N ARG A 15 -6.83 12.35 10.62
CA ARG A 15 -7.27 13.21 9.52
C ARG A 15 -7.15 14.69 9.87
N LEU A 16 -7.38 15.55 8.88
CA LEU A 16 -7.26 17.01 8.99
C LEU A 16 -8.04 17.59 10.19
N ASP A 17 -9.25 17.08 10.46
CA ASP A 17 -10.15 17.59 11.51
C ASP A 17 -9.51 17.50 12.90
N ALA A 18 -8.92 16.35 13.21
CA ALA A 18 -8.21 16.13 14.46
C ALA A 18 -7.00 17.06 14.59
N TYR A 19 -6.32 17.38 13.49
CA TYR A 19 -5.20 18.32 13.51
C TYR A 19 -5.65 19.75 13.82
N LEU A 20 -6.78 20.20 13.27
CA LEU A 20 -7.35 21.51 13.57
C LEU A 20 -7.76 21.62 15.05
N GLU A 21 -8.37 20.58 15.62
CA GLU A 21 -8.68 20.51 17.05
C GLU A 21 -7.41 20.53 17.92
N PHE A 22 -6.39 19.78 17.53
CA PHE A 22 -5.10 19.73 18.25
C PHE A 22 -4.39 21.09 18.24
N GLN A 23 -4.44 21.79 17.10
CA GLN A 23 -3.91 23.15 16.98
C GLN A 23 -4.66 24.12 17.90
N ALA A 24 -6.00 24.09 17.89
CA ALA A 24 -6.81 24.98 18.73
C ALA A 24 -6.52 24.76 20.22
N ALA A 25 -6.27 23.51 20.62
CA ALA A 25 -5.92 23.16 21.99
C ALA A 25 -4.47 23.52 22.37
N ASN A 26 -3.53 23.62 21.43
CA ASN A 26 -2.10 23.80 21.73
C ASN A 26 -1.37 24.73 20.72
N PRO A 27 -1.65 26.04 20.72
CA PRO A 27 -1.00 26.99 19.82
C PRO A 27 0.50 27.17 20.09
N ASP A 28 0.94 27.02 21.34
CA ASP A 28 2.34 27.26 21.73
C ASP A 28 3.29 26.12 21.35
N LEU A 29 2.78 24.89 21.23
CA LEU A 29 3.57 23.74 20.78
C LEU A 29 4.04 23.94 19.33
N LEU A 30 3.18 24.44 18.44
CA LEU A 30 3.55 24.73 17.05
C LEU A 30 4.70 25.75 16.93
N LYS A 31 4.68 26.79 17.77
CA LYS A 31 5.77 27.77 17.84
C LYS A 31 7.07 27.15 18.34
N SER A 32 7.01 26.26 19.33
CA SER A 32 8.19 25.60 19.88
C SER A 32 8.91 24.69 18.88
N TYR A 33 8.18 24.15 17.90
CA TYR A 33 8.73 23.25 16.89
C TYR A 33 9.26 23.95 15.63
N CYS A 34 9.22 25.30 15.56
CA CYS A 34 9.56 26.08 14.35
C CYS A 34 8.86 25.58 13.07
N LEU A 35 7.71 24.91 13.22
CA LEU A 35 6.96 24.40 12.08
C LEU A 35 6.11 25.53 11.51
N VAL A 36 6.26 25.78 10.21
CA VAL A 36 5.36 26.67 9.47
C VAL A 36 3.99 25.98 9.46
N HIS A 37 3.03 26.61 10.11
CA HIS A 37 1.69 26.07 10.30
C HIS A 37 1.00 25.78 8.96
N GLU A 38 1.19 26.67 7.97
CA GLU A 38 0.68 26.53 6.60
C GLU A 38 1.22 25.29 5.87
N ASP A 39 2.50 24.98 6.03
CA ASP A 39 3.10 23.79 5.41
C ASP A 39 2.55 22.50 6.03
N SER A 40 2.27 22.54 7.32
CA SER A 40 1.70 21.43 8.08
C SER A 40 0.25 21.16 7.65
N ILE A 41 -0.56 22.22 7.49
CA ILE A 41 -1.92 22.13 6.92
C ILE A 41 -1.87 21.58 5.50
N THR A 42 -0.99 22.12 4.66
CA THR A 42 -0.89 21.71 3.25
C THR A 42 -0.56 20.22 3.15
N LYS A 43 0.40 19.74 3.96
CA LYS A 43 0.71 18.30 4.05
C LYS A 43 -0.48 17.50 4.54
N MET A 44 -1.19 17.92 5.58
CA MET A 44 -2.37 17.22 6.09
C MET A 44 -3.50 17.13 5.05
N ARG A 45 -3.72 18.18 4.25
CA ARG A 45 -4.71 18.19 3.18
C ARG A 45 -4.36 17.21 2.07
N LEU A 46 -3.10 17.22 1.59
CA LEU A 46 -2.63 16.27 0.59
C LEU A 46 -2.71 14.82 1.08
N ILE A 47 -2.29 14.59 2.32
CA ILE A 47 -2.33 13.30 2.98
C ILE A 47 -3.79 12.81 3.12
N SER A 48 -4.74 13.66 3.53
CA SER A 48 -6.16 13.31 3.62
C SER A 48 -6.82 13.06 2.25
N LEU A 49 -6.43 13.81 1.22
CA LEU A 49 -6.88 13.57 -0.16
C LEU A 49 -6.46 12.17 -0.65
N MET A 50 -5.24 11.77 -0.30
CA MET A 50 -4.68 10.46 -0.64
C MET A 50 -5.40 9.30 0.06
N ASP A 51 -5.80 9.51 1.32
CA ASP A 51 -6.61 8.55 2.08
C ASP A 51 -7.97 8.33 1.41
N LEU A 52 -8.61 9.43 0.99
CA LEU A 52 -9.89 9.40 0.30
C LEU A 52 -9.80 8.69 -1.07
N GLY A 53 -8.68 8.83 -1.77
CA GLY A 53 -8.45 8.14 -3.05
C GLY A 53 -7.99 6.70 -2.94
N SER A 54 -7.66 6.22 -1.74
CA SER A 54 -7.29 4.82 -1.50
C SER A 54 -8.51 3.89 -1.41
N ASP A 55 -9.72 4.45 -1.44
CA ASP A 55 -10.97 3.70 -1.43
C ASP A 55 -11.18 2.87 -2.72
N GLU A 56 -11.82 1.71 -2.60
CA GLU A 56 -11.91 0.70 -3.66
C GLU A 56 -12.71 1.18 -4.88
N SER A 57 -13.54 2.20 -4.71
CA SER A 57 -14.39 2.76 -5.76
C SER A 57 -13.60 3.47 -6.88
N GLY A 58 -12.39 3.98 -6.57
CA GLY A 58 -11.57 4.76 -7.52
C GLY A 58 -12.25 6.03 -8.05
N ARG A 59 -13.39 6.44 -7.49
CA ARG A 59 -14.19 7.59 -7.91
C ARG A 59 -14.55 8.43 -6.70
N ILE A 60 -14.11 9.68 -6.70
CA ILE A 60 -14.32 10.60 -5.60
C ILE A 60 -15.18 11.78 -6.07
N PRO A 61 -16.36 12.02 -5.48
CA PRO A 61 -17.13 13.22 -5.80
C PRO A 61 -16.46 14.48 -5.23
N TYR A 62 -16.59 15.61 -5.92
CA TYR A 62 -15.99 16.89 -5.48
C TYR A 62 -16.48 17.31 -4.09
N GLY A 63 -17.72 17.00 -3.74
CA GLY A 63 -18.28 17.24 -2.40
C GLY A 63 -17.49 16.52 -1.29
N ALA A 64 -17.12 15.26 -1.50
CA ALA A 64 -16.33 14.51 -0.52
C ALA A 64 -14.92 15.11 -0.34
N ILE A 65 -14.32 15.60 -1.43
CA ILE A 65 -13.02 16.28 -1.38
C ILE A 65 -13.14 17.60 -0.62
N ARG A 66 -14.15 18.42 -0.94
CA ARG A 66 -14.44 19.68 -0.25
C ARG A 66 -14.56 19.49 1.26
N ASP A 67 -15.39 18.53 1.66
CA ASP A 67 -15.69 18.26 3.07
C ASP A 67 -14.46 17.73 3.81
N THR A 68 -13.68 16.85 3.16
CA THR A 68 -12.47 16.27 3.77
C THR A 68 -11.35 17.30 3.92
N LEU A 69 -11.17 18.21 2.95
CA LEU A 69 -10.07 19.17 2.94
C LEU A 69 -10.41 20.51 3.61
N HIS A 70 -11.68 20.74 3.96
CA HIS A 70 -12.20 22.00 4.47
C HIS A 70 -11.80 23.18 3.58
N ILE A 71 -12.17 23.09 2.30
CA ILE A 71 -11.86 24.07 1.25
C ILE A 71 -13.12 24.45 0.48
N ASN A 72 -13.04 25.49 -0.34
CA ASN A 72 -14.12 25.85 -1.26
C ASN A 72 -14.18 24.88 -2.45
N VAL A 73 -15.36 24.76 -3.07
CA VAL A 73 -15.56 23.92 -4.26
C VAL A 73 -14.63 24.35 -5.40
N ASP A 74 -14.43 25.67 -5.56
CA ASP A 74 -13.57 26.25 -6.60
C ASP A 74 -12.08 25.89 -6.43
N GLU A 75 -11.68 25.51 -5.23
CA GLU A 75 -10.30 25.15 -4.91
C GLU A 75 -10.04 23.65 -5.06
N VAL A 76 -11.07 22.82 -5.22
CA VAL A 76 -10.93 21.35 -5.29
C VAL A 76 -9.95 20.96 -6.40
N GLU A 77 -10.09 21.54 -7.59
CA GLU A 77 -9.22 21.24 -8.73
C GLU A 77 -7.76 21.67 -8.47
N LEU A 78 -7.56 22.82 -7.81
CA LEU A 78 -6.24 23.28 -7.43
C LEU A 78 -5.54 22.28 -6.51
N TRP A 79 -6.25 21.72 -5.54
CA TRP A 79 -5.70 20.73 -4.61
C TRP A 79 -5.42 19.39 -5.27
N VAL A 80 -6.27 18.96 -6.21
CA VAL A 80 -6.04 17.77 -7.03
C VAL A 80 -4.79 17.95 -7.91
N VAL A 81 -4.62 19.11 -8.55
CA VAL A 81 -3.44 19.44 -9.35
C VAL A 81 -2.18 19.48 -8.48
N LYS A 82 -2.25 20.03 -7.26
CA LYS A 82 -1.12 20.00 -6.32
C LYS A 82 -0.70 18.56 -5.98
N ALA A 83 -1.65 17.66 -5.77
CA ALA A 83 -1.35 16.25 -5.50
C ALA A 83 -0.74 15.53 -6.71
N LEU A 84 -1.20 15.87 -7.93
CA LEU A 84 -0.62 15.39 -9.19
C LEU A 84 0.82 15.88 -9.37
N ILE A 85 1.08 17.17 -9.17
CA ILE A 85 2.43 17.77 -9.26
C ILE A 85 3.38 17.15 -8.22
N ALA A 86 2.86 16.92 -7.01
CA ALA A 86 3.60 16.25 -5.95
C ALA A 86 3.81 14.74 -6.21
N LYS A 87 3.30 14.20 -7.33
CA LYS A 87 3.34 12.79 -7.70
C LYS A 87 2.76 11.88 -6.62
N LEU A 88 1.77 12.39 -5.90
CA LEU A 88 1.06 11.63 -4.88
C LEU A 88 -0.09 10.85 -5.51
N MET A 89 -0.75 11.36 -6.55
CA MET A 89 -1.81 10.64 -7.24
C MET A 89 -1.79 10.90 -8.74
N ASP A 90 -2.21 9.91 -9.53
CA ASP A 90 -2.63 10.05 -10.91
C ASP A 90 -4.15 9.93 -10.97
N CYS A 91 -4.80 10.96 -11.50
CA CYS A 91 -6.25 11.02 -11.61
C CYS A 91 -6.67 11.79 -12.85
N LYS A 92 -7.90 11.54 -13.28
CA LYS A 92 -8.61 12.29 -14.30
C LYS A 92 -9.78 13.03 -13.67
N MET A 93 -9.87 14.33 -13.91
CA MET A 93 -10.98 15.15 -13.44
C MET A 93 -12.11 15.14 -14.49
N ASP A 94 -13.33 14.89 -14.03
CA ASP A 94 -14.57 15.05 -14.78
C ASP A 94 -15.35 16.22 -14.18
N GLN A 95 -15.10 17.40 -14.72
CA GLN A 95 -15.69 18.64 -14.24
C GLN A 95 -17.21 18.70 -14.50
N MET A 96 -17.72 18.02 -15.54
CA MET A 96 -19.15 18.05 -15.88
C MET A 96 -19.96 17.24 -14.87
N ASN A 97 -19.43 16.09 -14.45
CA ASN A 97 -20.05 15.24 -13.42
C ASN A 97 -19.59 15.57 -11.99
N GLN A 98 -18.70 16.55 -11.80
CA GLN A 98 -18.12 16.91 -10.50
C GLN A 98 -17.49 15.69 -9.79
N MET A 99 -16.72 14.91 -10.55
CA MET A 99 -16.05 13.70 -10.06
C MET A 99 -14.56 13.68 -10.41
N VAL A 100 -13.76 13.12 -9.51
CA VAL A 100 -12.36 12.77 -9.74
C VAL A 100 -12.27 11.27 -9.87
N ILE A 101 -11.83 10.80 -11.04
CA ILE A 101 -11.55 9.38 -11.28
C ILE A 101 -10.07 9.16 -10.98
N VAL A 102 -9.80 8.44 -9.90
CA VAL A 102 -8.44 8.13 -9.47
C VAL A 102 -7.96 6.91 -10.23
N SER A 103 -6.91 7.08 -11.01
CA SER A 103 -6.32 6.00 -11.81
C SER A 103 -5.22 5.27 -11.04
N LEU A 104 -4.45 6.00 -10.23
CA LEU A 104 -3.40 5.45 -9.39
C LEU A 104 -3.19 6.38 -8.20
N VAL A 105 -3.10 5.82 -7.00
CA VAL A 105 -2.62 6.55 -5.84
C VAL A 105 -1.16 6.19 -5.64
N CYS A 106 -0.26 7.13 -5.94
CA CYS A 106 1.18 7.00 -5.84
C CYS A 106 1.65 7.15 -4.38
N VAL A 107 1.23 6.22 -3.52
CA VAL A 107 1.95 5.92 -2.27
C VAL A 107 2.87 4.74 -2.56
N SER A 108 3.89 4.94 -3.39
CA SER A 108 4.97 3.97 -3.69
C SER A 108 4.61 2.49 -3.48
N ARG A 109 3.68 1.93 -4.26
CA ARG A 109 3.30 0.50 -4.28
C ARG A 109 3.07 -0.15 -2.89
N CYS A 110 1.82 -0.13 -2.44
CA CYS A 110 1.25 -0.95 -1.36
C CYS A 110 1.89 -0.79 0.03
N THR A 111 1.29 0.03 0.89
CA THR A 111 1.12 -0.29 2.31
C THR A 111 0.20 0.75 2.93
N GLU A 112 -0.78 0.31 3.73
CA GLU A 112 -1.48 1.19 4.67
C GLU A 112 -0.51 2.15 5.36
N ARG A 113 -0.98 3.35 5.69
CA ARG A 113 -0.17 4.38 6.38
C ARG A 113 0.54 3.88 7.63
N VAL A 114 0.05 2.79 8.22
CA VAL A 114 0.72 2.01 9.25
C VAL A 114 0.65 0.54 8.82
N PHE A 115 1.81 -0.07 8.59
CA PHE A 115 1.90 -1.51 8.37
C PHE A 115 2.10 -2.22 9.71
N GLY A 116 1.07 -2.91 10.17
CA GLY A 116 1.02 -3.62 11.43
C GLY A 116 0.67 -5.10 11.28
N GLU A 117 0.26 -5.70 12.38
CA GLU A 117 -0.01 -7.13 12.48
C GLU A 117 -1.18 -7.57 11.59
N GLU A 118 -2.23 -6.74 11.49
CA GLU A 118 -3.41 -7.00 10.65
C GLU A 118 -3.05 -7.06 9.17
N GLN A 119 -2.19 -6.15 8.72
CA GLN A 119 -1.70 -6.11 7.35
C GLN A 119 -0.80 -7.31 7.04
N TRP A 120 0.03 -7.72 8.00
CA TRP A 120 0.85 -8.92 7.88
C TRP A 120 0.01 -10.19 7.78
N LEU A 121 -1.07 -10.28 8.56
CA LEU A 121 -1.99 -11.40 8.55
C LEU A 121 -2.73 -11.50 7.20
N THR A 122 -3.18 -10.37 6.67
CA THR A 122 -3.77 -10.26 5.33
C THR A 122 -2.80 -10.71 4.24
N LEU A 123 -1.54 -10.28 4.31
CA LEU A 123 -0.51 -10.69 3.36
C LEU A 123 -0.24 -12.20 3.41
N ARG A 124 -0.14 -12.77 4.62
CA ARG A 124 0.06 -14.21 4.82
C ARG A 124 -1.06 -15.03 4.19
N THR A 125 -2.31 -14.60 4.38
CA THR A 125 -3.47 -15.25 3.77
C THR A 125 -3.41 -15.19 2.24
N LYS A 126 -3.10 -14.02 1.67
CA LYS A 126 -2.94 -13.85 0.21
C LYS A 126 -1.85 -14.76 -0.37
N LEU A 127 -0.70 -14.88 0.31
CA LEU A 127 0.40 -15.78 -0.08
C LEU A 127 0.01 -17.25 0.00
N ALA A 128 -0.74 -17.65 1.03
CA ALA A 128 -1.24 -19.02 1.15
C ALA A 128 -2.19 -19.38 0.01
N THR A 129 -3.09 -18.46 -0.36
CA THR A 129 -3.98 -18.62 -1.52
C THR A 129 -3.19 -18.73 -2.83
N TRP A 130 -2.19 -17.87 -3.03
CA TRP A 130 -1.33 -17.91 -4.21
C TRP A 130 -0.58 -19.25 -4.33
N ARG A 131 -0.06 -19.77 -3.22
CA ARG A 131 0.59 -21.08 -3.18
C ARG A 131 -0.38 -22.20 -3.61
N GLY A 132 -1.62 -22.17 -3.11
CA GLY A 132 -2.67 -23.11 -3.53
C GLY A 132 -3.00 -23.02 -5.01
N ASN A 133 -3.13 -21.79 -5.54
CA ASN A 133 -3.42 -21.57 -6.95
C ASN A 133 -2.29 -22.10 -7.86
N ILE A 134 -1.03 -21.88 -7.50
CA ILE A 134 0.12 -22.42 -8.25
C ILE A 134 0.12 -23.95 -8.21
N ALA A 135 -0.15 -24.56 -7.05
CA ALA A 135 -0.24 -26.02 -6.93
C ALA A 135 -1.35 -26.60 -7.82
N ASN A 136 -2.51 -25.93 -7.89
CA ASN A 136 -3.61 -26.30 -8.77
C ASN A 136 -3.23 -26.17 -10.26
N VAL A 137 -2.56 -25.09 -10.66
CA VAL A 137 -2.08 -24.93 -12.05
C VAL A 137 -1.09 -26.03 -12.42
N ILE A 138 -0.16 -26.37 -11.53
CA ILE A 138 0.80 -27.47 -11.74
C ILE A 138 0.07 -28.81 -11.89
N SER A 139 -0.95 -29.09 -11.06
CA SER A 139 -1.71 -30.33 -11.15
C SER A 139 -2.53 -30.41 -12.44
N THR A 140 -3.14 -29.30 -12.88
CA THR A 140 -3.85 -29.21 -14.17
C THR A 140 -2.91 -29.43 -15.35
N ILE A 141 -1.72 -28.82 -15.35
CA ILE A 141 -0.73 -29.02 -16.43
C ILE A 141 -0.28 -30.48 -16.47
N ARG A 142 -0.02 -31.11 -15.32
CA ARG A 142 0.36 -32.52 -15.25
C ARG A 142 -0.77 -33.43 -15.74
N ALA A 143 -2.01 -33.18 -15.34
CA ALA A 143 -3.16 -33.96 -15.79
C ALA A 143 -3.38 -33.85 -17.31
N ASN A 144 -3.25 -32.66 -17.88
CA ASN A 144 -3.34 -32.45 -19.33
C ASN A 144 -2.16 -33.08 -20.08
N ARG A 145 -0.97 -33.06 -19.49
CA ARG A 145 0.21 -33.72 -20.06
C ARG A 145 0.08 -35.24 -20.11
N MET A 146 -0.49 -35.86 -19.07
CA MET A 146 -0.74 -37.31 -19.05
C MET A 146 -1.82 -37.73 -20.06
N ALA A 147 -2.68 -36.81 -20.49
CA ALA A 147 -3.66 -37.04 -21.55
C ALA A 147 -3.06 -36.94 -22.96
N ASP A 148 -1.93 -36.23 -23.13
CA ASP A 148 -1.28 -35.97 -24.43
C ASP A 148 -0.10 -36.92 -24.72
N ASP A 149 0.46 -37.57 -23.70
CA ASP A 149 1.80 -38.15 -23.80
C ASP A 149 1.91 -39.60 -23.28
N GLY A 150 1.52 -40.54 -24.15
CA GLY A 150 1.76 -41.96 -23.96
C GLY A 150 3.21 -42.40 -24.26
N SER A 151 4.19 -41.50 -24.44
CA SER A 151 5.53 -41.90 -24.91
C SER A 151 6.72 -41.12 -24.32
N GLN A 152 6.55 -39.99 -23.63
CA GLN A 152 7.65 -39.19 -23.04
C GLN A 152 7.69 -39.18 -21.50
N ALA A 153 6.86 -40.00 -20.84
CA ALA A 153 6.80 -40.09 -19.39
C ALA A 153 8.07 -40.70 -18.74
N VAL A 154 8.79 -41.56 -19.47
CA VAL A 154 9.91 -42.35 -18.90
C VAL A 154 11.22 -41.56 -18.78
N HIS A 155 11.43 -40.53 -19.60
CA HIS A 155 12.67 -39.72 -19.58
C HIS A 155 12.61 -38.57 -18.55
N LEU A 156 11.42 -38.19 -18.10
CA LEU A 156 11.25 -37.04 -17.21
C LEU A 156 11.25 -37.45 -15.74
N THR A 157 10.76 -38.65 -15.40
CA THR A 157 10.86 -39.18 -14.04
C THR A 157 12.30 -39.17 -13.53
N ASP A 158 13.26 -39.51 -14.40
CA ASP A 158 14.69 -39.53 -14.08
C ASP A 158 15.25 -38.11 -13.81
N LEU A 159 14.80 -37.10 -14.57
CA LEU A 159 15.20 -35.70 -14.38
C LEU A 159 14.55 -35.03 -13.15
N TRP A 160 13.39 -35.50 -12.72
CA TRP A 160 12.71 -35.00 -11.52
C TRP A 160 13.34 -35.53 -10.24
N GLU A 161 13.79 -36.79 -10.19
CA GLU A 161 14.54 -37.33 -9.04
C GLU A 161 15.90 -36.63 -8.86
N GLU A 162 16.63 -36.39 -9.96
CA GLU A 162 17.94 -35.73 -9.92
C GLU A 162 17.87 -34.26 -9.45
N ASN A 163 16.81 -33.53 -9.84
CA ASN A 163 16.60 -32.15 -9.40
C ASN A 163 15.93 -32.04 -8.01
N SER A 164 15.18 -33.05 -7.58
CA SER A 164 14.62 -33.10 -6.21
C SER A 164 15.74 -33.22 -5.17
N LEU A 165 16.74 -34.07 -5.43
CA LEU A 165 17.93 -34.21 -4.59
C LEU A 165 18.75 -32.91 -4.53
N ARG A 166 18.82 -32.14 -5.62
CA ARG A 166 19.48 -30.82 -5.64
C ARG A 166 18.74 -29.78 -4.81
N LEU A 167 17.41 -29.81 -4.77
CA LEU A 167 16.61 -28.87 -3.97
C LEU A 167 16.68 -29.21 -2.48
N GLU A 168 16.71 -30.49 -2.10
CA GLU A 168 16.90 -30.89 -0.70
C GLU A 168 18.26 -30.45 -0.15
N ILE A 169 19.35 -30.57 -0.93
CA ILE A 169 20.68 -30.09 -0.54
C ILE A 169 20.70 -28.57 -0.30
N VAL A 170 19.99 -27.79 -1.12
CA VAL A 170 19.89 -26.33 -0.99
C VAL A 170 19.03 -25.93 0.22
N MET A 171 17.97 -26.68 0.51
CA MET A 171 17.11 -26.40 1.67
C MET A 171 17.76 -26.81 3.01
N GLU A 172 18.52 -27.90 3.07
CA GLU A 172 19.23 -28.31 4.28
C GLU A 172 20.41 -27.39 4.64
N HIS A 173 21.04 -26.72 3.65
CA HIS A 173 22.16 -25.79 3.90
C HIS A 173 21.73 -24.35 4.24
N PHE A 174 20.45 -24.02 4.10
CA PHE A 174 19.94 -22.66 4.38
C PHE A 174 19.65 -22.28 5.85
N PRO A 175 19.53 -23.18 6.85
CA PRO A 175 19.20 -22.75 8.22
C PRO A 175 20.41 -22.24 9.03
N ALA A 176 21.66 -22.45 8.63
CA ALA A 176 22.81 -22.18 9.51
C ALA A 176 23.41 -20.76 9.40
N GLN A 177 23.01 -19.94 8.43
CA GLN A 177 23.70 -18.65 8.15
C GLN A 177 22.99 -17.40 8.69
N LYS A 178 21.85 -17.52 9.39
CA LYS A 178 21.13 -16.34 9.92
C LYS A 178 20.92 -16.30 11.43
N GLN A 179 21.56 -17.18 12.19
CA GLN A 179 21.55 -17.10 13.66
C GLN A 179 22.81 -16.43 14.27
N ASN A 180 23.84 -16.10 13.48
CA ASN A 180 25.06 -15.43 13.97
C ASN A 180 25.21 -13.95 13.55
N ALA A 181 24.15 -13.31 13.04
CA ALA A 181 24.19 -11.89 12.66
C ALA A 181 23.34 -10.99 13.56
N ALA A 182 22.91 -11.51 14.72
CA ALA A 182 22.18 -10.77 15.74
C ALA A 182 22.74 -11.06 17.14
N MET A 183 24.03 -10.82 17.32
CA MET A 183 24.66 -10.57 18.62
C MET A 183 25.64 -9.41 18.46
#